data_AF-A0A8S3AED9-F1
#
_entry.id   AF-A0A8S3AED9-F1
#
_cell.length_a   1.000
_cell.length_b   1.000
_cell.length_c   1.000
_cell.angle_alpha   90.00
_cell.angle_beta   90.00
_cell.angle_gamma   90.00
#
_symmetry.space_group_name_H-M   'P 1'
#
loop_
_entity.id
_entity.type
_entity.pdbx_description
1 polymer ?
#
loop_
_entity_poly.entity_id
_entity_poly.type
_entity_poly.pdbx_seq_one_letter_code
_entity_poly.pdbx_strand_id
1 'polypeptide(L)' 'GTKLDLRNDPSTLEQLTEKHQRPIAQSQGEYLARICSAKAYLECSSMLNFNIRNVFEQAIETYILHEQRYRNGI' A
#
# COMPACT_ATOMS: atom_id res chain seq x y z
N GLY A 1 -1.76 0.43 -0.47
CA GLY A 1 -3.12 0.96 -0.32
C GLY A 1 -3.10 2.47 -0.50
N THR A 2 -4.14 3.03 -1.12
CA THR A 2 -4.29 4.49 -1.26
C THR A 2 -5.49 4.97 -0.44
N LYS A 3 -5.66 6.29 -0.32
CA LYS A 3 -6.77 6.93 0.40
C LYS A 3 -6.85 6.50 1.87
N LEU A 4 -5.71 6.37 2.53
CA LEU A 4 -5.62 5.94 3.93
C LEU A 4 -6.44 6.83 4.87
N ASP A 5 -6.56 8.11 4.54
CA ASP A 5 -7.40 9.10 5.22
C ASP A 5 -8.86 8.67 5.36
N LEU A 6 -9.39 7.91 4.40
CA LEU A 6 -10.78 7.47 4.40
C LEU A 6 -11.05 6.24 5.28
N ARG A 7 -10.01 5.56 5.78
CA ARG A 7 -10.19 4.33 6.57
C ARG A 7 -11.05 4.54 7.82
N ASN A 8 -10.88 5.70 8.46
CA ASN A 8 -11.59 6.06 9.70
C ASN A 8 -12.53 7.27 9.49
N ASP A 9 -12.74 7.69 8.24
CA ASP A 9 -13.63 8.81 7.93
C ASP A 9 -15.10 8.41 8.16
N PRO A 10 -15.84 9.09 9.03
CA PRO A 10 -17.21 8.68 9.39
C PRO A 10 -18.16 8.60 8.20
N SER A 11 -18.09 9.55 7.27
CA SER A 11 -18.97 9.57 6.09
C SER A 11 -18.67 8.40 5.15
N THR A 12 -17.39 8.10 4.94
CA THR A 12 -16.99 6.93 4.14
C THR A 12 -17.41 5.62 4.81
N LEU A 13 -17.28 5.51 6.13
CA LEU A 13 -17.72 4.33 6.87
C LEU A 13 -19.22 4.10 6.77
N GLU A 14 -20.03 5.16 6.84
CA GLU A 14 -21.49 5.09 6.65
C GLU A 14 -21.83 4.57 5.24
N GLN A 15 -21.26 5.17 4.19
CA GLN A 15 -21.48 4.75 2.80
C GLN A 15 -21.04 3.29 2.53
N LEU A 16 -19.96 2.84 3.16
CA LEU A 16 -19.51 1.45 3.06
C LEU A 16 -20.48 0.52 3.79
N THR A 17 -20.99 0.92 4.95
CA THR A 17 -21.95 0.15 5.74
C THR A 17 -23.26 -0.05 4.98
N GLU A 18 -23.77 1.00 4.33
CA GLU A 18 -24.95 0.92 3.43
C GLU A 18 -24.76 -0.09 2.30
N LYS A 19 -23.52 -0.30 1.85
CA LYS A 19 -23.15 -1.27 0.82
C LYS A 19 -22.75 -2.64 1.38
N HIS A 20 -22.90 -2.86 2.68
CA HIS A 20 -22.44 -4.06 3.39
C HIS A 20 -20.94 -4.33 3.21
N GLN A 21 -20.14 -3.27 3.12
CA GLN A 21 -18.69 -3.30 2.96
C GLN A 21 -17.99 -2.72 4.17
N ARG A 22 -16.68 -2.94 4.24
CA ARG A 22 -15.79 -2.39 5.26
C ARG A 22 -14.47 -1.94 4.63
N PRO A 23 -13.77 -0.95 5.22
CA PRO A 23 -12.43 -0.60 4.78
C PRO A 23 -11.49 -1.80 4.81
N ILE A 24 -10.50 -1.79 3.91
CA ILE A 24 -9.45 -2.79 3.90
C ILE A 24 -8.51 -2.55 5.10
N ALA A 25 -8.35 -3.57 5.94
CA ALA A 25 -7.38 -3.56 7.01
C ALA A 25 -5.96 -3.72 6.46
N GLN A 26 -4.99 -3.12 7.13
CA GLN A 26 -3.58 -3.19 6.73
C GLN A 26 -3.10 -4.65 6.57
N SER A 27 -3.46 -5.53 7.50
CA SER A 27 -3.10 -6.95 7.46
C SER A 27 -3.64 -7.69 6.23
N GLN A 28 -4.81 -7.30 5.71
CA GLN A 28 -5.36 -7.87 4.48
C GLN A 28 -4.54 -7.44 3.27
N GLY A 29 -4.08 -6.18 3.24
CA GLY A 29 -3.18 -5.67 2.20
C GLY A 29 -1.81 -6.34 2.23
N GLU A 30 -1.24 -6.52 3.42
CA GLU A 30 0.01 -7.26 3.61
C GLU A 30 -0.11 -8.73 3.20
N TYR A 31 -1.22 -9.38 3.55
CA TYR A 31 -1.52 -10.75 3.12
C TYR A 31 -1.58 -10.87 1.59
N LEU A 32 -2.29 -9.96 0.93
CA LEU A 32 -2.39 -9.94 -0.53
C LEU A 32 -1.01 -9.70 -1.18
N ALA A 33 -0.20 -8.79 -0.64
CA ALA A 33 1.15 -8.55 -1.14
C ALA A 33 2.02 -9.81 -1.06
N ARG A 34 1.90 -10.60 0.01
CA ARG A 34 2.60 -11.90 0.12
C ARG A 34 2.14 -12.89 -0.95
N ILE A 35 0.83 -13.02 -1.16
CA ILE A 35 0.27 -13.91 -2.21
C ILE A 35 0.78 -13.49 -3.59
N CYS A 36 0.82 -12.20 -3.87
CA CYS A 36 1.30 -11.67 -5.15
C CYS A 36 2.83 -11.67 -5.29
N SER A 37 3.58 -12.17 -4.28
CA SER A 37 5.04 -12.10 -4.24
C SER A 37 5.59 -10.67 -4.42
N ALA A 38 4.84 -9.67 -3.95
CA ALA A 38 5.27 -8.29 -3.97
C ALA A 38 6.38 -8.06 -2.94
N LYS A 39 7.33 -7.16 -3.26
CA LYS A 39 8.47 -6.84 -2.38
C LYS A 39 8.03 -6.21 -1.05
N ALA A 40 7.01 -5.37 -1.08
CA ALA A 40 6.48 -4.67 0.09
C ALA A 40 5.01 -4.28 -0.12
N TYR A 41 4.29 -4.06 0.99
CA TYR A 41 3.00 -3.39 1.01
C TYR A 41 3.14 -2.06 1.74
N LEU A 42 2.70 -0.96 1.13
CA LEU A 42 2.73 0.38 1.71
C LEU A 42 1.36 1.04 1.56
N GLU A 43 0.98 1.84 2.56
CA GLU A 43 -0.26 2.62 2.54
C GLU A 43 0.04 4.11 2.60
N CYS A 44 -0.69 4.92 1.85
CA CYS A 44 -0.49 6.36 1.81
C CYS A 44 -1.81 7.13 1.71
N SER A 45 -1.74 8.41 2.06
CA SER A 45 -2.78 9.40 1.77
C SER A 45 -2.14 10.57 1.05
N SER A 46 -2.51 10.78 -0.21
CA SER A 46 -2.08 11.95 -0.96
C SER A 46 -2.71 13.23 -0.41
N MET A 47 -3.94 13.15 0.08
CA MET A 47 -4.67 14.27 0.67
C MET A 47 -3.97 14.80 1.93
N LEU A 48 -3.54 13.91 2.82
CA LEU A 48 -2.82 14.28 4.04
C LEU A 48 -1.31 14.37 3.83
N ASN A 49 -0.83 14.20 2.59
CA ASN A 49 0.59 14.06 2.25
C ASN A 49 1.33 13.03 3.13
N PHE A 50 0.63 11.97 3.53
CA PHE A 50 1.13 10.94 4.42
C PHE A 50 1.75 9.80 3.62
N ASN A 51 3.01 9.48 3.95
CA ASN A 51 3.77 8.33 3.43
C ASN A 51 4.00 8.32 1.90
N ILE A 52 3.75 9.43 1.20
CA ILE A 52 3.94 9.54 -0.24
C ILE A 52 5.41 9.35 -0.62
N ARG A 53 6.31 10.03 0.08
CA ARG A 53 7.76 9.94 -0.14
C ARG A 53 8.27 8.49 -0.03
N ASN A 54 7.89 7.79 1.03
CA ASN A 54 8.28 6.41 1.28
C ASN A 54 7.81 5.46 0.18
N VAL A 55 6.59 5.64 -0.35
CA VAL A 55 6.10 4.84 -1.49
C VAL A 55 7.05 4.95 -2.69
N PHE A 56 7.53 6.15 -3.01
CA PHE A 56 8.46 6.36 -4.11
C PHE A 56 9.88 5.88 -3.78
N GLU A 57 10.39 6.14 -2.57
CA GLU A 57 11.71 5.67 -2.13
C GLU A 57 11.79 4.14 -2.16
N GLN A 58 10.76 3.44 -1.68
CA GLN A 58 10.71 1.98 -1.70
C GLN A 58 10.67 1.42 -3.12
N ALA A 59 9.98 2.09 -4.05
CA ALA A 59 9.92 1.67 -5.46
C ALA A 59 11.30 1.79 -6.11
N ILE A 60 12.00 2.91 -5.88
CA ILE A 60 13.36 3.15 -6.39
C ILE A 60 14.33 2.12 -5.80
N GLU A 61 14.30 1.91 -4.48
CA GLU A 61 15.13 0.92 -3.80
C GLU A 61 14.89 -0.48 -4.35
N THR A 62 13.62 -0.86 -4.54
CA THR A 62 13.25 -2.17 -5.10
C THR A 62 13.82 -2.36 -6.49
N TYR A 63 13.75 -1.34 -7.34
CA TYR A 63 14.34 -1.37 -8.67
C TYR A 63 15.86 -1.52 -8.64
N ILE A 64 16.56 -0.72 -7.83
CA ILE A 64 18.02 -0.79 -7.69
C ILE A 64 18.46 -2.18 -7.20
N LEU A 65 17.77 -2.74 -6.21
CA LEU A 65 18.05 -4.09 -5.70
C LEU A 65 17.82 -5.17 -6.78
N HIS A 66 16.78 -5.03 -7.59
CA HIS A 66 16.53 -5.93 -8.72
C HIS A 66 17.67 -5.87 -9.75
N GLU A 67 18.09 -4.68 -10.15
CA GLU A 67 19.22 -4.46 -11.07
C GLU A 67 20.54 -5.00 -10.54
N GLN A 68 20.82 -4.84 -9.23
CA GLN A 68 22.02 -5.41 -8.61
C GLN A 68 22.02 -6.94 -8.64
N ARG A 69 20.89 -7.59 -8.38
CA ARG A 69 20.78 -9.06 -8.47
C ARG A 69 21.02 -9.56 -9.89
N TYR A 70 20.39 -8.92 -10.87
CA TYR A 70 20.58 -9.24 -12.28
C TYR A 70 22.06 -9.11 -12.69
N ARG A 71 22.73 -8.02 -12.31
CA ARG A 71 24.17 -7.83 -12.59
C ARG A 71 25.07 -8.82 -11.89
N ASN A 72 24.69 -9.29 -10.70
CA ASN A 72 25.45 -10.27 -9.93
C ASN A 72 25.17 -11.72 -10.36
N GLY A 73 24.29 -11.94 -11.36
CA GLY A 73 23.94 -13.27 -11.86
C GLY A 73 23.20 -14.15 -10.84
N ILE A 74 22.48 -13.54 -9.90
CA ILE A 74 21.68 -14.21 -8.86
C ILE A 74 20.20 -14.09 -9.17
#